data_AF-A0A7S3A9I9-F1
#
_entry.id   AF-A0A7S3A9I9-F1
#
_cell.length_a   1.000
_cell.length_b   1.000
_cell.length_c   1.000
_cell.angle_alpha   90.00
_cell.angle_beta   90.00
_cell.angle_gamma   90.00
#
_symmetry.space_group_name_H-M   'P 1'
#
loop_
_entity.id
_entity.type
_entity.pdbx_description
1 polymer ?
#
loop_
_entity_poly.entity_id
_entity_poly.type
_entity_poly.pdbx_seq_one_letter_code
_entity_poly.pdbx_strand_id
1 'polypeptide(L)'
;MVLVVLLGIAAVAAVWRLRRGKTGPEVKTGSAANINEDLVAYSSQIICIRRAVESAQENPLFIDPLAAILAGDYKGDGKRSPRISIRTKYFDDFMESAVSTGTVKQIVLPAAGMDSRAYRLLVPEDATTYEIDQKIVVETKEKLIAEVGRTRWRC
;
A
#
# COMPACT_ATOMS: atom_id res chain seq x y z
N MET A 1 2.55 -35.37 -9.44
CA MET A 1 1.07 -35.27 -9.46
C MET A 1 0.72 -33.84 -9.83
N VAL A 2 0.28 -33.62 -11.06
CA VAL A 2 -0.08 -32.31 -11.61
C VAL A 2 -1.60 -32.27 -11.72
N LEU A 3 -2.23 -31.31 -11.05
CA LEU A 3 -3.68 -31.10 -11.12
C LEU A 3 -3.95 -29.80 -11.87
N VAL A 4 -4.37 -29.91 -13.13
CA VAL A 4 -4.89 -28.82 -13.95
C VAL A 4 -6.42 -28.92 -13.89
N VAL A 5 -7.11 -27.87 -13.46
CA VAL A 5 -8.57 -27.77 -13.53
C VAL A 5 -8.95 -26.70 -14.54
N LEU A 6 -9.53 -27.15 -15.66
CA LEU A 6 -10.19 -26.34 -16.68
C LEU A 6 -11.60 -25.98 -16.18
N LEU A 7 -11.94 -24.68 -16.12
CA LEU A 7 -13.33 -24.21 -16.08
C LEU A 7 -13.54 -23.07 -17.09
N GLY A 8 -14.59 -23.23 -17.88
CA GLY A 8 -14.79 -22.62 -19.20
C GLY A 8 -15.28 -21.17 -19.24
N ILE A 9 -15.03 -20.57 -20.40
CA ILE A 9 -15.12 -19.14 -20.76
C ILE A 9 -16.57 -18.60 -20.87
N ALA A 10 -17.61 -19.43 -20.73
CA ALA A 10 -18.98 -19.00 -21.02
C ALA A 10 -19.67 -18.12 -19.94
N ALA A 11 -19.21 -18.16 -18.68
CA ALA A 11 -19.85 -17.39 -17.60
C ALA A 11 -19.43 -15.90 -17.53
N VAL A 12 -18.33 -15.53 -18.20
CA VAL A 12 -17.72 -14.19 -18.08
C VAL A 12 -18.51 -13.13 -18.87
N ALA A 13 -19.11 -13.49 -20.02
CA ALA A 13 -19.77 -12.52 -20.90
C ALA A 13 -21.12 -11.98 -20.37
N ALA A 14 -21.87 -12.79 -19.61
CA ALA A 14 -23.18 -12.40 -19.07
C ALA A 14 -23.07 -11.44 -17.87
N VAL A 15 -22.04 -11.63 -17.03
CA VAL A 15 -21.73 -10.71 -15.92
C VAL A 15 -21.19 -9.37 -16.43
N TRP A 16 -20.47 -9.40 -17.56
CA TRP A 16 -19.83 -8.21 -18.14
C TRP A 16 -20.83 -7.17 -18.68
N ARG A 17 -22.00 -7.60 -19.17
CA ARG A 17 -23.03 -6.70 -19.75
C ARG A 17 -23.86 -5.95 -18.70
N LEU A 18 -23.91 -6.44 -17.46
CA LEU A 18 -24.67 -5.85 -16.34
C LEU A 18 -23.87 -4.83 -15.50
N ARG A 19 -22.54 -4.69 -15.71
CA ARG A 19 -21.67 -3.89 -14.83
C ARG A 19 -21.19 -2.54 -15.39
N ARG A 20 -21.60 -2.13 -16.60
CA ARG A 20 -21.19 -0.85 -17.23
C ARG A 20 -21.65 0.44 -16.51
N GLY A 21 -22.30 0.35 -15.37
CA GLY A 21 -22.84 1.50 -14.63
C GLY A 21 -22.13 1.87 -13.33
N LYS A 22 -21.01 1.26 -12.95
CA LYS A 22 -20.39 1.52 -11.64
C LYS A 22 -18.99 2.11 -11.78
N THR A 23 -18.87 3.36 -11.36
CA THR A 23 -17.61 3.96 -10.90
C THR A 23 -16.84 2.97 -10.03
N GLY A 24 -15.50 3.01 -10.08
CA GLY A 24 -14.63 2.08 -9.37
C GLY A 24 -14.98 1.93 -7.88
N PRO A 25 -14.55 0.83 -7.23
CA PRO A 25 -14.95 0.52 -5.86
C PRO A 25 -14.66 1.69 -4.94
N GLU A 26 -15.68 2.14 -4.22
CA GLU A 26 -15.57 3.16 -3.19
C GLU A 26 -14.74 2.56 -2.03
N VAL A 27 -13.50 3.02 -1.90
CA VAL A 27 -12.61 2.61 -0.81
C VAL A 27 -13.05 3.37 0.44
N LYS A 28 -13.68 2.67 1.37
CA LYS A 28 -14.01 3.23 2.68
C LYS A 28 -12.71 3.49 3.44
N THR A 29 -12.44 4.76 3.75
CA THR A 29 -11.40 5.14 4.70
C THR A 29 -11.80 4.63 6.08
N GLY A 30 -10.83 4.11 6.83
CA GLY A 30 -11.05 3.80 8.24
C GLY A 30 -11.15 5.09 9.03
N SER A 31 -12.13 5.19 9.94
CA SER A 31 -12.17 6.26 10.94
C SER A 31 -11.05 5.99 11.96
N ALA A 32 -9.83 6.35 11.60
CA ALA A 32 -8.73 6.48 12.54
C ALA A 32 -8.80 7.87 13.17
N ALA A 33 -8.34 7.98 14.42
CA ALA A 33 -8.32 9.21 15.21
C ALA A 33 -7.83 10.39 14.37
N ASN A 34 -8.57 11.52 14.42
CA ASN A 34 -8.31 12.76 13.66
C ASN A 34 -6.83 12.96 13.40
N ILE A 35 -6.35 12.52 12.23
CA ILE A 35 -5.04 12.93 11.75
C ILE A 35 -5.11 14.43 11.66
N ASN A 36 -4.22 15.12 12.37
CA ASN A 36 -4.14 16.55 12.19
C ASN A 36 -3.66 16.77 10.75
N GLU A 37 -4.59 17.15 9.87
CA GLU A 37 -4.34 17.36 8.44
C GLU A 37 -3.24 18.41 8.21
N ASP A 38 -3.03 19.31 9.18
CA ASP A 38 -1.94 20.29 9.16
C ASP A 38 -0.56 19.69 9.45
N LEU A 39 -0.49 18.49 10.05
CA LEU A 39 0.77 17.84 10.46
C LEU A 39 1.24 16.73 9.52
N VAL A 40 0.30 16.07 8.82
CA VAL A 40 0.63 15.08 7.79
C VAL A 40 0.33 15.66 6.42
N ALA A 41 1.34 15.72 5.56
CA ALA A 41 1.16 16.27 4.23
C ALA A 41 0.01 15.60 3.47
N TYR A 42 -0.94 16.41 2.98
CA TYR A 42 -2.06 15.99 2.14
C TYR A 42 -1.64 15.10 0.96
N SER A 43 -0.46 15.34 0.40
CA SER A 43 0.13 14.52 -0.67
C SER A 43 0.37 13.06 -0.26
N SER A 44 0.76 12.82 1.00
CA SER A 44 0.99 11.48 1.57
C SER A 44 -0.30 10.68 1.66
N GLN A 45 -1.39 11.34 2.10
CA GLN A 45 -2.73 10.75 2.17
C GLN A 45 -3.27 10.40 0.77
N ILE A 46 -3.11 11.31 -0.21
CA ILE A 46 -3.47 11.05 -1.63
C ILE A 46 -2.74 9.80 -2.15
N ILE A 47 -1.45 9.65 -1.84
CA ILE A 47 -0.68 8.48 -2.27
C ILE A 47 -1.22 7.22 -1.61
N CYS A 48 -1.54 7.26 -0.32
CA CYS A 48 -2.10 6.14 0.41
C CYS A 48 -3.46 5.70 -0.14
N ILE A 49 -4.41 6.61 -0.33
CA ILE A 49 -5.72 6.22 -0.87
C ILE A 49 -5.57 5.63 -2.28
N ARG A 50 -4.66 6.15 -3.11
CA ARG A 50 -4.40 5.61 -4.45
C ARG A 50 -3.78 4.22 -4.42
N ARG A 51 -2.92 3.92 -3.45
CA ARG A 51 -2.41 2.56 -3.20
C ARG A 51 -3.51 1.63 -2.71
N ALA A 52 -4.42 2.11 -1.85
CA ALA A 52 -5.57 1.33 -1.40
C ALA A 52 -6.50 0.99 -2.57
N VAL A 53 -6.74 1.95 -3.46
CA VAL A 53 -7.54 1.77 -4.68
C VAL A 53 -6.89 0.77 -5.63
N GLU A 54 -5.57 0.84 -5.83
CA GLU A 54 -4.85 -0.19 -6.60
C GLU A 54 -4.98 -1.57 -5.95
N SER A 55 -4.82 -1.67 -4.64
CA SER A 55 -4.90 -2.93 -3.89
C SER A 55 -6.29 -3.57 -3.96
N ALA A 56 -7.34 -2.77 -4.17
CA ALA A 56 -8.71 -3.22 -4.31
C ALA A 56 -9.12 -3.61 -5.75
N GLN A 57 -8.21 -3.51 -6.72
CA GLN A 57 -8.49 -3.95 -8.10
C GLN A 57 -8.61 -5.48 -8.18
N GLU A 58 -9.31 -5.97 -9.21
CA GLU A 58 -9.44 -7.41 -9.48
C GLU A 58 -8.08 -8.07 -9.77
N ASN A 59 -7.20 -7.35 -10.51
CA ASN A 59 -5.83 -7.77 -10.79
C ASN A 59 -4.86 -6.63 -10.41
N PRO A 60 -4.52 -6.49 -9.12
CA PRO A 60 -3.73 -5.37 -8.63
C PRO A 60 -2.25 -5.55 -8.95
N LEU A 61 -1.53 -4.45 -9.23
CA LEU A 61 -0.08 -4.51 -9.44
C LEU A 61 0.69 -4.86 -8.17
N PHE A 62 0.17 -4.50 -7.00
CA PHE A 62 0.71 -4.82 -5.67
C PHE A 62 -0.43 -4.76 -4.66
N ILE A 63 -0.19 -5.31 -3.47
CA ILE A 63 -1.13 -5.25 -2.34
C ILE A 63 -0.47 -4.47 -1.19
N ASP A 64 -1.14 -3.42 -0.75
CA ASP A 64 -0.76 -2.64 0.41
C ASP A 64 -1.88 -2.66 1.46
N PRO A 65 -1.82 -3.57 2.45
CA PRO A 65 -2.89 -3.75 3.41
C PRO A 65 -3.03 -2.55 4.38
N LEU A 66 -2.01 -1.69 4.46
CA LEU A 66 -1.99 -0.54 5.38
C LEU A 66 -2.42 0.75 4.69
N ALA A 67 -2.49 0.77 3.36
CA ALA A 67 -2.77 1.98 2.60
C ALA A 67 -4.09 2.67 2.97
N ALA A 68 -5.14 1.91 3.29
CA ALA A 68 -6.44 2.49 3.64
C ALA A 68 -6.43 3.17 5.01
N ILE A 69 -5.80 2.57 6.02
CA ILE A 69 -5.68 3.19 7.36
C ILE A 69 -4.69 4.36 7.35
N LEU A 70 -3.61 4.24 6.59
CA LEU A 70 -2.59 5.28 6.43
C LEU A 70 -3.06 6.48 5.60
N ALA A 71 -4.10 6.32 4.78
CA ALA A 71 -4.79 7.45 4.16
C ALA A 71 -5.58 8.29 5.19
N GLY A 72 -5.94 7.65 6.32
CA GLY A 72 -6.81 8.20 7.36
C GLY A 72 -8.04 8.91 6.79
N ASP A 73 -8.37 10.10 7.28
CA ASP A 73 -9.63 10.77 6.94
C ASP A 73 -9.64 11.57 5.61
N TYR A 74 -8.75 11.20 4.67
CA TYR A 74 -8.67 11.85 3.36
C TYR A 74 -10.04 12.00 2.68
N LYS A 75 -10.42 13.25 2.38
CA LYS A 75 -11.73 13.62 1.80
C LYS A 75 -11.75 13.77 0.29
N GLY A 76 -10.60 13.65 -0.38
CA GLY A 76 -10.51 13.85 -1.83
C GLY A 76 -10.88 12.62 -2.65
N ASP A 77 -10.69 12.68 -3.98
CA ASP A 77 -11.00 11.54 -4.83
C ASP A 77 -9.98 10.39 -4.68
N GLY A 78 -10.49 9.18 -4.45
CA GLY A 78 -9.72 7.93 -4.45
C GLY A 78 -9.58 7.37 -5.86
N LYS A 79 -9.24 8.19 -6.86
CA LYS A 79 -9.12 7.69 -8.24
C LYS A 79 -7.88 6.83 -8.39
N ARG A 80 -8.01 5.72 -9.12
CA ARG A 80 -6.85 4.91 -9.53
C ARG A 80 -5.85 5.79 -10.29
N SER A 81 -4.57 5.64 -9.98
CA SER A 81 -3.50 6.43 -10.60
C SER A 81 -2.40 5.50 -11.12
N PRO A 82 -2.36 5.23 -12.44
CA PRO A 82 -1.32 4.36 -13.02
C PRO A 82 0.10 4.81 -12.66
N ARG A 83 0.34 6.12 -12.56
CA ARG A 83 1.63 6.68 -12.12
C ARG A 83 2.01 6.26 -10.70
N ILE A 84 1.07 6.35 -9.75
CA ILE A 84 1.32 5.91 -8.37
C ILE A 84 1.44 4.38 -8.31
N SER A 85 0.62 3.67 -9.08
CA SER A 85 0.62 2.21 -9.07
C SER A 85 1.94 1.64 -9.59
N ILE A 86 2.38 2.09 -10.77
CA ILE A 86 3.65 1.68 -11.39
C ILE A 86 4.83 2.10 -10.51
N ARG A 87 4.83 3.33 -9.98
CA ARG A 87 5.89 3.80 -9.07
C ARG A 87 6.01 2.92 -7.84
N THR A 88 4.88 2.52 -7.25
CA THR A 88 4.88 1.68 -6.06
C THR A 88 5.45 0.30 -6.38
N LYS A 89 4.96 -0.35 -7.45
CA LYS A 89 5.45 -1.66 -7.90
C LYS A 89 6.95 -1.64 -8.22
N TYR A 90 7.42 -0.61 -8.91
CA TYR A 90 8.83 -0.49 -9.28
C TYR A 90 9.75 -0.47 -8.05
N PHE A 91 9.42 0.35 -7.04
CA PHE A 91 10.24 0.43 -5.83
C PHE A 91 10.11 -0.81 -4.94
N ASP A 92 8.97 -1.50 -4.97
CA ASP A 92 8.81 -2.80 -4.29
C ASP A 92 9.73 -3.84 -4.91
N ASP A 93 9.66 -4.01 -6.24
CA ASP A 93 10.51 -4.95 -6.98
C ASP A 93 11.99 -4.64 -6.81
N PHE A 94 12.35 -3.35 -6.83
CA PHE A 94 13.71 -2.92 -6.59
C PHE A 94 14.20 -3.31 -5.18
N MET A 95 13.39 -3.05 -4.15
CA MET A 95 13.74 -3.36 -2.76
C MET A 95 13.85 -4.88 -2.55
N GLU A 96 12.88 -5.66 -3.04
CA GLU A 96 12.89 -7.13 -2.96
C GLU A 96 14.08 -7.73 -3.71
N SER A 97 14.36 -7.25 -4.93
CA SER A 97 15.52 -7.67 -5.71
C SER A 97 16.83 -7.36 -4.97
N ALA A 98 16.98 -6.14 -4.46
CA ALA A 98 18.18 -5.71 -3.75
C ALA A 98 18.46 -6.58 -2.51
N VAL A 99 17.46 -6.86 -1.69
CA VAL A 99 17.64 -7.68 -0.48
C VAL A 99 17.82 -9.16 -0.80
N SER A 100 17.23 -9.67 -1.90
CA SER A 100 17.34 -11.08 -2.30
C SER A 100 18.78 -11.49 -2.65
N THR A 101 19.63 -10.54 -3.04
CA THR A 101 21.06 -10.79 -3.29
C THR A 101 21.86 -11.07 -2.02
N GLY A 102 21.30 -10.79 -0.85
CA GLY A 102 21.97 -10.94 0.45
C GLY A 102 23.08 -9.92 0.71
N THR A 103 23.44 -9.05 -0.26
CA THR A 103 24.52 -8.06 -0.10
C THR A 103 24.03 -6.79 0.60
N VAL A 104 22.77 -6.41 0.36
CA VAL A 104 22.18 -5.20 0.92
C VAL A 104 21.65 -5.49 2.33
N LYS A 105 22.29 -4.88 3.33
CA LYS A 105 21.91 -4.99 4.76
C LYS A 105 21.24 -3.74 5.33
N GLN A 106 21.20 -2.65 4.57
CA GLN A 106 20.62 -1.39 5.03
C GLN A 106 19.72 -0.81 3.95
N ILE A 107 18.49 -0.49 4.32
CA ILE A 107 17.51 0.16 3.47
C ILE A 107 17.12 1.47 4.12
N VAL A 108 17.22 2.58 3.38
CA VAL A 108 16.90 3.91 3.90
C VAL A 108 15.77 4.50 3.06
N LEU A 109 14.67 4.86 3.72
CA LEU A 109 13.50 5.50 3.12
C LEU A 109 13.46 6.97 3.54
N PRO A 110 14.05 7.89 2.74
CA PRO A 110 13.99 9.33 3.02
C PRO A 110 12.60 9.89 2.68
N ALA A 111 12.12 10.83 3.49
CA ALA A 111 10.77 11.37 3.40
C ALA A 111 9.71 10.25 3.35
N ALA A 112 9.85 9.29 4.28
CA ALA A 112 9.08 8.05 4.28
C ALA A 112 7.57 8.30 4.33
N GLY A 113 7.11 9.42 4.91
CA GLY A 113 5.70 9.76 5.01
C GLY A 113 4.88 8.58 5.54
N MET A 114 3.80 8.29 4.84
CA MET A 114 2.94 7.14 5.09
C MET A 114 3.32 5.89 4.27
N ASP A 115 4.59 5.76 3.86
CA ASP A 115 5.09 4.51 3.28
C ASP A 115 4.99 3.35 4.29
N SER A 116 4.55 2.20 3.78
CA SER A 116 4.25 0.99 4.54
C SER A 116 5.24 -0.15 4.25
N ARG A 117 6.27 0.07 3.41
CA ARG A 117 7.23 -0.96 3.01
C ARG A 117 7.92 -1.65 4.18
N ALA A 118 8.33 -0.89 5.19
CA ALA A 118 8.94 -1.42 6.42
C ALA A 118 8.02 -2.35 7.22
N TYR A 119 6.72 -2.42 6.87
CA TYR A 119 5.70 -3.21 7.55
C TYR A 119 5.09 -4.30 6.67
N ARG A 120 5.18 -4.18 5.34
CA ARG A 120 4.55 -5.13 4.40
C ARG A 120 5.52 -5.91 3.53
N LEU A 121 6.72 -5.39 3.26
CA LEU A 121 7.74 -6.13 2.51
C LEU A 121 8.60 -6.93 3.48
N LEU A 122 8.92 -8.16 3.09
CA LEU A 122 9.82 -9.01 3.87
C LEU A 122 11.25 -8.54 3.65
N VAL A 123 11.94 -8.25 4.75
CA VAL A 123 13.36 -7.91 4.77
C VAL A 123 14.09 -9.05 5.48
N PRO A 124 15.21 -9.57 4.94
CA PRO A 124 16.01 -10.60 5.60
C PRO A 124 16.38 -10.21 7.03
N GLU A 125 16.55 -11.20 7.92
CA GLU A 125 16.80 -10.96 9.35
C GLU A 125 18.06 -10.14 9.65
N ASP A 126 19.03 -10.16 8.72
CA ASP A 126 20.31 -9.46 8.82
C ASP A 126 20.32 -8.12 8.09
N ALA A 127 19.15 -7.65 7.63
CA ALA A 127 18.97 -6.34 7.03
C ALA A 127 18.03 -5.45 7.87
N THR A 128 18.34 -4.14 7.90
CA THR A 128 17.61 -3.15 8.71
C THR A 128 17.00 -2.07 7.82
N THR A 129 15.74 -1.70 8.09
CA THR A 129 15.05 -0.61 7.38
C THR A 129 14.97 0.63 8.26
N TYR A 130 15.54 1.74 7.77
CA TYR A 130 15.50 3.06 8.39
C TYR A 130 14.51 3.94 7.65
N GLU A 131 13.65 4.62 8.40
CA GLU A 131 12.73 5.63 7.88
C GLU A 131 13.18 7.00 8.39
N ILE A 132 13.33 7.96 7.48
CA ILE A 132 13.76 9.31 7.81
C ILE A 132 12.63 10.26 7.43
N ASP A 133 12.04 10.91 8.42
CA ASP A 133 11.03 11.95 8.24
C ASP A 133 10.97 12.87 9.47
N GLN A 134 10.10 13.87 9.44
CA GLN A 134 9.78 14.68 10.60
C GLN A 134 9.18 13.81 11.72
N LYS A 135 9.59 14.08 12.97
CA LYS A 135 9.16 13.32 14.15
C LYS A 135 7.64 13.09 14.21
N ILE A 136 6.86 14.14 13.95
CA ILE A 136 5.39 14.08 14.00
C ILE A 136 4.80 13.13 12.95
N VAL A 137 5.41 13.03 11.77
CA VAL A 137 4.96 12.14 10.69
C VAL A 137 5.20 10.69 11.08
N VAL A 138 6.39 10.39 11.61
CA VAL A 138 6.77 9.05 12.09
C VAL A 138 5.83 8.61 13.22
N GLU A 139 5.65 9.44 14.24
CA GLU A 139 4.77 9.13 15.38
C GLU A 139 3.31 8.93 14.95
N THR A 140 2.82 9.70 13.99
CA THR A 140 1.46 9.55 13.46
C THR A 140 1.31 8.22 12.72
N LYS A 141 2.27 7.86 11.86
CA LYS A 141 2.27 6.57 11.17
C LYS A 141 2.29 5.41 12.15
N GLU A 142 3.18 5.44 13.15
CA GLU A 142 3.31 4.38 14.14
C GLU A 142 2.02 4.18 14.94
N LYS A 143 1.35 5.28 15.33
CA LYS A 143 0.02 5.22 15.98
C LYS A 143 -1.02 4.53 15.11
N LEU A 144 -1.16 4.95 13.85
CA LEU A 144 -2.12 4.37 12.91
C LEU A 144 -1.86 2.88 12.66
N ILE A 145 -0.59 2.48 12.55
CA ILE A 145 -0.23 1.08 12.32
C ILE A 145 -0.45 0.23 13.58
N ALA A 146 -0.22 0.79 14.77
CA ALA A 146 -0.48 0.12 16.03
C ALA A 146 -1.97 -0.22 16.22
N GLU A 147 -2.90 0.62 15.72
CA GLU A 147 -4.35 0.35 15.76
C GLU A 147 -4.75 -0.96 15.05
N VAL A 148 -3.95 -1.41 14.07
CA VAL A 148 -4.18 -2.67 13.34
C VAL A 148 -3.23 -3.79 13.77
N GLY A 149 -2.57 -3.64 14.92
CA GLY A 149 -1.73 -4.68 15.52
C GLY A 149 -0.50 -5.06 14.70
N ARG A 150 0.02 -4.12 13.91
CA ARG A 150 1.20 -4.35 13.06
C ARG A 150 2.42 -3.70 13.70
N THR A 151 3.54 -4.40 13.64
CA THR A 151 4.84 -3.90 14.08
C THR A 151 5.78 -3.89 12.90
N ARG A 152 6.76 -2.98 12.90
CA ARG A 152 7.78 -2.95 11.84
C ARG A 152 8.68 -4.18 11.89
N TRP A 153 9.26 -4.51 10.76
CA TRP A 153 10.45 -5.35 10.72
C TRP A 153 11.62 -4.54 11.31
N ARG A 154 12.35 -5.17 12.24
CA ARG A 154 13.50 -4.67 13.04
C ARG A 154 14.08 -3.30 12.61
N CYS A 155 14.25 -2.42 13.59
CA CYS A 155 14.98 -1.16 13.47
C CYS A 155 15.86 -0.85 14.68
#